data_AF-A0A427B3Y4-F1
#
_entry.id   AF-A0A427B3Y4-F1
#
_cell.length_a   1.000
_cell.length_b   1.000
_cell.length_c   1.000
_cell.angle_alpha   90.00
_cell.angle_beta   90.00
_cell.angle_gamma   90.00
#
_symmetry.space_group_name_H-M   'P 1'
#
loop_
_entity.id
_entity.type
_entity.pdbx_description
1 polymer ?
#
loop_
_entity_poly.entity_id
_entity_poly.type
_entity_poly.pdbx_seq_one_letter_code
_entity_poly.pdbx_strand_id
1 'polypeptide(L)'
;QDLAFDLSLSALLGDNIYNFGELLAHPIINSLTGTKMEWLYHILQAFNSGHLIRYQELCRIHNAALNAQPALVENEKKLLEKINILCLMEIIFSRPSEDRTIPLNVIAEQTKLSIQDVEYLLMKALSVHLIEGIIDQVEGTVHVSWVQPRVLGIPQIKSLHDHLDAWVGKVRTALSTVESETPDLIAS
;
A
#
# COMPACT_ATOMS: atom_id res chain seq x y z
N GLN A 1 9.77 21.92 14.92
CA GLN A 1 8.90 20.91 15.55
C GLN A 1 7.47 21.17 15.13
N ASP A 2 6.94 22.38 15.33
CA ASP A 2 5.59 22.77 14.90
C ASP A 2 5.36 22.56 13.39
N LEU A 3 6.29 22.97 12.54
CA LEU A 3 6.19 22.73 11.08
C LEU A 3 6.10 21.25 10.71
N ALA A 4 6.81 20.38 11.43
CA ALA A 4 6.79 18.94 11.18
C ALA A 4 5.44 18.33 11.61
N PHE A 5 4.89 18.83 12.71
CA PHE A 5 3.57 18.45 13.22
C PHE A 5 2.46 18.90 12.26
N ASP A 6 2.45 20.17 11.86
CA ASP A 6 1.46 20.73 10.95
C ASP A 6 1.50 20.04 9.59
N LEU A 7 2.70 19.81 9.02
CA LEU A 7 2.86 19.09 7.77
C LEU A 7 2.32 17.66 7.85
N SER A 8 2.62 16.95 8.95
CA SER A 8 2.16 15.59 9.18
C SER A 8 0.64 15.51 9.33
N LEU A 9 0.06 16.46 10.05
CA LEU A 9 -1.38 16.58 10.23
C LEU A 9 -2.08 16.92 8.90
N SER A 10 -1.54 17.86 8.13
CA SER A 10 -2.04 18.21 6.80
C SER A 10 -1.94 17.03 5.84
N ALA A 11 -0.89 16.21 5.89
CA ALA A 11 -0.78 15.01 5.06
C ALA A 11 -1.85 13.95 5.42
N LEU A 12 -2.12 13.76 6.72
CA LEU A 12 -3.16 12.84 7.18
C LEU A 12 -4.56 13.31 6.80
N LEU A 13 -4.87 14.61 6.98
CA LEU A 13 -6.19 15.18 6.74
C LEU A 13 -6.42 15.58 5.28
N GLY A 14 -5.36 15.76 4.50
CA GLY A 14 -5.43 16.22 3.12
C GLY A 14 -6.20 15.27 2.22
N ASP A 15 -7.00 15.81 1.33
CA ASP A 15 -7.69 15.05 0.30
C ASP A 15 -6.70 14.51 -0.73
N ASN A 16 -6.91 13.28 -1.18
CA ASN A 16 -6.13 12.63 -2.23
C ASN A 16 -4.63 12.45 -1.94
N ILE A 17 -4.18 12.65 -0.70
CA ILE A 17 -2.81 12.35 -0.28
C ILE A 17 -2.74 10.92 0.28
N TYR A 18 -2.10 10.03 -0.48
CA TYR A 18 -1.90 8.62 -0.13
C TYR A 18 -0.42 8.19 -0.13
N ASN A 19 0.49 9.02 -0.66
CA ASN A 19 1.92 8.72 -0.66
C ASN A 19 2.61 9.33 0.58
N PHE A 20 2.68 8.56 1.66
CA PHE A 20 3.36 8.99 2.90
C PHE A 20 4.86 8.73 2.90
N GLY A 21 5.37 7.94 1.95
CA GLY A 21 6.79 7.58 1.92
C GLY A 21 7.71 8.76 1.65
N GLU A 22 7.28 9.75 0.85
CA GLU A 22 8.04 10.99 0.62
C GLU A 22 8.20 11.80 1.90
N LEU A 23 7.10 11.94 2.65
CA LEU A 23 7.11 12.64 3.93
C LEU A 23 8.02 11.92 4.94
N LEU A 24 7.89 10.59 5.05
CA LEU A 24 8.70 9.77 5.95
C LEU A 24 10.21 9.79 5.58
N ALA A 25 10.55 9.95 4.31
CA ALA A 25 11.93 10.09 3.86
C ALA A 25 12.52 11.48 4.15
N HIS A 26 11.67 12.49 4.38
CA HIS A 26 12.13 13.85 4.58
C HIS A 26 12.72 14.04 6.00
N PRO A 27 13.92 14.65 6.16
CA PRO A 27 14.58 14.82 7.46
C PRO A 27 13.77 15.58 8.52
N ILE A 28 12.75 16.33 8.09
CA ILE A 28 11.83 17.06 8.99
C ILE A 28 11.10 16.12 9.96
N ILE A 29 10.82 14.89 9.55
CA ILE A 29 10.15 13.89 10.38
C ILE A 29 11.04 13.39 11.51
N ASN A 30 12.36 13.34 11.31
CA ASN A 30 13.33 13.02 12.36
C ASN A 30 13.38 14.07 13.48
N SER A 31 12.73 15.23 13.29
CA SER A 31 12.58 16.23 14.36
C SER A 31 11.44 15.90 15.32
N LEU A 32 10.57 14.92 14.99
CA LEU A 32 9.46 14.45 15.82
C LEU A 32 9.87 13.28 16.73
N THR A 33 10.88 12.50 16.33
CA THR A 33 11.41 11.39 17.13
C THR A 33 12.10 11.90 18.40
N GLY A 34 11.81 11.30 19.55
CA GLY A 34 12.31 11.75 20.86
C GLY A 34 11.53 12.93 21.48
N THR A 35 10.39 13.32 20.89
CA THR A 35 9.51 14.35 21.44
C THR A 35 8.18 13.77 21.93
N LYS A 36 7.37 14.59 22.63
CA LYS A 36 6.01 14.22 23.05
C LYS A 36 5.07 13.90 21.87
N MET A 37 5.46 14.25 20.64
CA MET A 37 4.67 14.07 19.41
C MET A 37 5.09 12.84 18.60
N GLU A 38 5.96 11.99 19.14
CA GLU A 38 6.45 10.77 18.46
C GLU A 38 5.32 9.81 18.03
N TRP A 39 4.17 9.84 18.72
CA TRP A 39 2.98 9.09 18.33
C TRP A 39 2.55 9.36 16.87
N LEU A 40 2.72 10.59 16.39
CA LEU A 40 2.33 10.98 15.03
C LEU A 40 3.21 10.30 13.98
N TYR A 41 4.50 10.15 14.28
CA TYR A 41 5.43 9.40 13.44
C TYR A 41 5.01 7.92 13.34
N HIS A 42 4.65 7.29 14.46
CA HIS A 42 4.18 5.90 14.43
C HIS A 42 2.87 5.72 13.68
N ILE A 43 1.95 6.69 13.75
CA ILE A 43 0.73 6.69 12.95
C ILE A 43 1.06 6.81 11.46
N LEU A 44 1.90 7.76 11.05
CA LEU A 44 2.32 7.89 9.66
C LEU A 44 2.99 6.61 9.14
N GLN A 45 3.81 5.96 9.97
CA GLN A 45 4.42 4.68 9.64
C GLN A 45 3.36 3.58 9.44
N ALA A 46 2.34 3.52 10.31
CA ALA A 46 1.23 2.58 10.18
C ALA A 46 0.44 2.81 8.88
N PHE A 47 0.12 4.07 8.56
CA PHE A 47 -0.52 4.46 7.30
C PHE A 47 0.32 4.05 6.09
N ASN A 48 1.63 4.32 6.10
CA ASN A 48 2.49 3.96 4.98
C ASN A 48 2.52 2.44 4.73
N SER A 49 2.59 1.65 5.81
CA SER A 49 2.59 0.18 5.75
C SER A 49 1.23 -0.46 5.48
N GLY A 50 0.13 0.30 5.53
CA GLY A 50 -1.21 -0.26 5.33
C GLY A 50 -1.67 -1.25 6.41
N HIS A 51 -0.99 -1.33 7.57
CA HIS A 51 -1.35 -2.27 8.63
C HIS A 51 -2.44 -1.72 9.56
N LEU A 52 -3.68 -2.09 9.28
CA LEU A 52 -4.86 -1.65 10.04
C LEU A 52 -4.80 -2.04 11.53
N ILE A 53 -4.30 -3.24 11.85
CA ILE A 53 -4.20 -3.72 13.24
C ILE A 53 -3.28 -2.81 14.07
N ARG A 54 -2.13 -2.46 13.51
CA ARG A 54 -1.14 -1.59 14.16
C ARG A 54 -1.70 -0.20 14.37
N TYR A 55 -2.44 0.34 13.40
CA TYR A 55 -3.13 1.61 13.57
C TYR A 55 -4.17 1.57 14.70
N GLN A 56 -5.02 0.54 14.76
CA GLN A 56 -6.01 0.38 15.82
C GLN A 56 -5.36 0.30 17.21
N GLU A 57 -4.23 -0.37 17.33
CA GLU A 57 -3.45 -0.45 18.56
C GLU A 57 -2.86 0.91 18.96
N LEU A 58 -2.25 1.63 18.01
CA LEU A 58 -1.72 2.97 18.23
C LEU A 58 -2.81 3.97 18.64
N CYS A 59 -4.02 3.87 18.05
CA CYS A 59 -5.17 4.67 18.44
C CYS A 59 -5.63 4.39 19.87
N ARG A 60 -5.50 3.15 20.35
CA ARG A 60 -5.82 2.79 21.74
C ARG A 60 -4.77 3.32 22.72
N ILE A 61 -3.50 3.18 22.38
CA ILE A 61 -2.38 3.62 23.24
C ILE A 61 -2.34 5.15 23.33
N HIS A 62 -2.52 5.85 22.20
CA HIS A 62 -2.40 7.31 22.11
C HIS A 62 -3.75 8.03 22.07
N ASN A 63 -4.81 7.40 22.58
CA ASN A 63 -6.18 7.91 22.56
C ASN A 63 -6.29 9.33 23.15
N ALA A 64 -5.61 9.59 24.28
CA ALA A 64 -5.61 10.90 24.92
C ALA A 64 -4.98 12.01 24.04
N ALA A 65 -3.94 11.69 23.28
CA ALA A 65 -3.28 12.64 22.38
C ALA A 65 -4.10 12.88 21.09
N LEU A 66 -4.78 11.84 20.59
CA LEU A 66 -5.68 11.95 19.45
C LEU A 66 -6.91 12.80 19.77
N ASN A 67 -7.55 12.55 20.93
CA ASN A 67 -8.71 13.32 21.37
C ASN A 67 -8.38 14.77 21.72
N ALA A 68 -7.12 15.06 22.07
CA ALA A 68 -6.66 16.42 22.28
C ALA A 68 -6.66 17.25 20.99
N GLN A 69 -6.68 16.61 19.82
CA GLN A 69 -6.70 17.29 18.52
C GLN A 69 -8.09 17.20 17.86
N PRO A 70 -8.93 18.25 17.91
CA PRO A 70 -10.28 18.23 17.33
C PRO A 70 -10.29 17.92 15.83
N ALA A 71 -9.28 18.38 15.08
CA ALA A 71 -9.21 18.14 13.64
C ALA A 71 -9.16 16.66 13.25
N LEU A 72 -8.57 15.80 14.10
CA LEU A 72 -8.53 14.35 13.87
C LEU A 72 -9.85 13.68 14.22
N VAL A 73 -10.50 14.12 15.31
CA VAL A 73 -11.80 13.59 15.77
C VAL A 73 -12.90 13.89 14.75
N GLU A 74 -12.94 15.12 14.23
CA GLU A 74 -13.91 15.51 13.19
C GLU A 74 -13.74 14.71 11.89
N ASN A 75 -12.51 14.29 11.58
CA ASN A 75 -12.17 13.58 10.34
C ASN A 75 -11.91 12.08 10.54
N GLU A 76 -12.34 11.49 11.65
CA GLU A 76 -12.06 10.09 11.99
C GLU A 76 -12.51 9.12 10.88
N LYS A 77 -13.72 9.31 10.34
CA LYS A 77 -14.25 8.49 9.24
C LYS A 77 -13.37 8.55 7.98
N LYS A 78 -12.86 9.75 7.65
CA LYS A 78 -11.98 9.98 6.50
C LYS A 78 -10.63 9.29 6.70
N LEU A 79 -10.10 9.31 7.92
CA LEU A 79 -8.85 8.62 8.26
C LEU A 79 -9.00 7.10 8.16
N LEU A 80 -10.11 6.55 8.65
CA LEU A 80 -10.43 5.12 8.54
C LEU A 80 -10.55 4.67 7.09
N GLU A 81 -11.24 5.45 6.26
CA GLU A 81 -11.32 5.16 4.84
C GLU A 81 -9.95 5.24 4.16
N LYS A 82 -9.14 6.25 4.49
CA LYS A 82 -7.79 6.42 3.94
C LYS A 82 -6.88 5.25 4.29
N ILE A 83 -6.88 4.75 5.54
CA ILE A 83 -6.07 3.59 5.89
C ILE A 83 -6.56 2.30 5.22
N ASN A 84 -7.87 2.14 5.02
CA ASN A 84 -8.40 0.99 4.27
C ASN A 84 -7.93 1.01 2.81
N ILE A 85 -7.90 2.19 2.17
CA ILE A 85 -7.36 2.34 0.82
C ILE A 85 -5.86 2.01 0.79
N LEU A 86 -5.08 2.45 1.78
CA LEU A 86 -3.66 2.14 1.87
C LEU A 86 -3.40 0.65 2.10
N CYS A 87 -4.24 0.00 2.90
CA CYS A 87 -4.22 -1.44 3.12
C CYS A 87 -4.49 -2.19 1.81
N LEU A 88 -5.53 -1.79 1.07
CA LEU A 88 -5.84 -2.34 -0.26
C LEU A 88 -4.65 -2.22 -1.21
N MET A 89 -4.02 -1.05 -1.28
CA MET A 89 -2.85 -0.86 -2.14
C MET A 89 -1.69 -1.79 -1.75
N GLU A 90 -1.42 -1.96 -0.45
CA GLU A 90 -0.37 -2.89 0.03
C GLU A 90 -0.68 -4.36 -0.34
N ILE A 91 -1.96 -4.78 -0.24
CA ILE A 91 -2.39 -6.12 -0.67
C ILE A 91 -2.10 -6.33 -2.16
N ILE A 92 -2.36 -5.32 -3.00
CA ILE A 92 -2.10 -5.45 -4.44
C ILE A 92 -0.59 -5.42 -4.72
N PHE A 93 0.18 -4.56 -4.04
CA PHE A 93 1.62 -4.44 -4.24
C PHE A 93 2.42 -5.67 -3.78
N SER A 94 1.94 -6.35 -2.73
CA SER A 94 2.60 -7.55 -2.21
C SER A 94 2.42 -8.79 -3.10
N ARG A 95 1.48 -8.74 -4.06
CA ARG A 95 1.24 -9.83 -5.00
C ARG A 95 2.14 -9.75 -6.23
N PRO A 96 2.55 -10.90 -6.81
CA PRO A 96 3.31 -10.91 -8.03
C PRO A 96 2.48 -10.37 -9.20
N SER A 97 3.15 -9.76 -10.19
CA SER A 97 2.48 -9.20 -11.37
C SER A 97 1.72 -10.22 -12.22
N GLU A 98 2.04 -11.51 -12.08
CA GLU A 98 1.38 -12.62 -12.78
C GLU A 98 0.01 -12.98 -12.17
N ASP A 99 -0.24 -12.65 -10.89
CA ASP A 99 -1.49 -12.96 -10.17
C ASP A 99 -2.11 -11.68 -9.57
N ARG A 100 -2.82 -10.93 -10.42
CA ARG A 100 -3.53 -9.69 -10.04
C ARG A 100 -5.04 -9.83 -9.93
N THR A 101 -5.53 -11.07 -9.87
CA THR A 101 -6.95 -11.34 -9.60
C THR A 101 -7.09 -11.64 -8.12
N ILE A 102 -7.76 -10.74 -7.40
CA ILE A 102 -7.83 -10.78 -5.93
C ILE A 102 -9.27 -11.08 -5.53
N PRO A 103 -9.50 -12.18 -4.79
CA PRO A 103 -10.80 -12.45 -4.19
C PRO A 103 -11.23 -11.38 -3.17
N LEU A 104 -12.50 -10.95 -3.22
CA LEU A 104 -13.07 -9.95 -2.31
C LEU A 104 -13.01 -10.37 -0.84
N ASN A 105 -13.08 -11.68 -0.56
CA ASN A 105 -12.97 -12.21 0.81
C ASN A 105 -11.59 -11.94 1.43
N VAL A 106 -10.50 -12.05 0.67
CA VAL A 106 -9.14 -11.77 1.14
C VAL A 106 -9.00 -10.29 1.51
N ILE A 107 -9.59 -9.41 0.70
CA ILE A 107 -9.59 -7.97 0.97
C ILE A 107 -10.43 -7.68 2.21
N ALA A 108 -11.59 -8.31 2.36
CA ALA A 108 -12.47 -8.15 3.52
C ALA A 108 -11.79 -8.58 4.83
N GLU A 109 -11.08 -9.71 4.83
CA GLU A 109 -10.35 -10.21 6.00
C GLU A 109 -9.25 -9.23 6.46
N GLN A 110 -8.49 -8.68 5.52
CA GLN A 110 -7.37 -7.78 5.83
C GLN A 110 -7.83 -6.37 6.22
N THR A 111 -8.84 -5.85 5.53
CA THR A 111 -9.41 -4.52 5.83
C THR A 111 -10.41 -4.55 6.99
N LYS A 112 -10.79 -5.75 7.47
CA LYS A 112 -11.82 -5.96 8.49
C LYS A 112 -13.16 -5.30 8.15
N LEU A 113 -13.47 -5.25 6.86
CA LEU A 113 -14.70 -4.66 6.32
C LEU A 113 -15.67 -5.75 5.87
N SER A 114 -16.94 -5.41 5.74
CA SER A 114 -17.91 -6.28 5.07
C SER A 114 -17.64 -6.31 3.57
N ILE A 115 -18.10 -7.35 2.87
CA ILE A 115 -17.92 -7.46 1.41
C ILE A 115 -18.55 -6.25 0.69
N GLN A 116 -19.68 -5.74 1.17
CA GLN A 116 -20.34 -4.56 0.61
C GLN A 116 -19.46 -3.30 0.76
N ASP A 117 -18.83 -3.12 1.91
CA ASP A 117 -17.93 -1.99 2.16
C ASP A 117 -16.63 -2.12 1.34
N VAL A 118 -16.17 -3.34 1.06
CA VAL A 118 -15.03 -3.59 0.17
C VAL A 118 -15.34 -3.18 -1.26
N GLU A 119 -16.54 -3.47 -1.77
CA GLU A 119 -16.96 -2.99 -3.10
C GLU A 119 -16.93 -1.46 -3.17
N TYR A 120 -17.45 -0.78 -2.13
CA TYR A 120 -17.39 0.68 -2.04
C TYR A 120 -15.95 1.21 -2.00
N LEU A 121 -15.09 0.55 -1.22
CA LEU A 121 -13.66 0.87 -1.15
C LEU A 121 -12.97 0.75 -2.51
N LEU A 122 -13.25 -0.32 -3.25
CA LEU A 122 -12.71 -0.56 -4.59
C LEU A 122 -13.19 0.50 -5.58
N MET A 123 -14.50 0.80 -5.58
CA MET A 123 -15.07 1.87 -6.41
C MET A 123 -14.42 3.23 -6.13
N LYS A 124 -14.13 3.53 -4.86
CA LYS A 124 -13.44 4.76 -4.49
C LYS A 124 -11.97 4.78 -4.90
N ALA A 125 -11.26 3.67 -4.74
CA ALA A 125 -9.87 3.56 -5.16
C ALA A 125 -9.73 3.72 -6.69
N LEU A 126 -10.69 3.18 -7.46
CA LEU A 126 -10.80 3.38 -8.91
C LEU A 126 -11.13 4.84 -9.26
N SER A 127 -12.06 5.49 -8.55
CA SER A 127 -12.49 6.86 -8.85
C SER A 127 -11.41 7.91 -8.56
N VAL A 128 -10.56 7.67 -7.57
CA VAL A 128 -9.41 8.53 -7.23
C VAL A 128 -8.16 8.15 -8.05
N HIS A 129 -8.28 7.18 -8.96
CA HIS A 129 -7.21 6.72 -9.86
C HIS A 129 -5.96 6.24 -9.10
N LEU A 130 -6.17 5.57 -7.96
CA LEU A 130 -5.10 4.89 -7.23
C LEU A 130 -4.83 3.51 -7.81
N ILE A 131 -5.87 2.91 -8.39
CA ILE A 131 -5.84 1.62 -9.06
C ILE A 131 -6.65 1.71 -10.36
N GLU A 132 -6.32 0.85 -11.32
CA GLU A 132 -7.17 0.56 -12.47
C GLU A 132 -7.46 -0.94 -12.50
N GLY A 133 -8.68 -1.30 -12.89
CA GLY A 133 -9.09 -2.70 -12.89
C GLY A 133 -10.57 -2.89 -13.17
N ILE A 134 -10.99 -4.15 -13.11
CA ILE A 134 -12.36 -4.61 -13.35
C ILE A 134 -12.80 -5.41 -12.13
N ILE A 135 -13.97 -5.09 -11.58
CA ILE A 135 -14.58 -5.83 -10.47
C ILE A 135 -15.55 -6.85 -11.08
N ASP A 136 -15.36 -8.13 -10.78
CA ASP A 136 -16.30 -9.20 -11.08
C ASP A 136 -17.05 -9.59 -9.80
N GLN A 137 -18.27 -9.08 -9.66
CA GLN A 137 -19.11 -9.37 -8.50
C GLN A 137 -19.65 -10.81 -8.50
N VAL A 138 -19.81 -11.43 -9.68
CA VAL A 138 -20.39 -12.77 -9.81
C VAL A 138 -19.39 -13.81 -9.32
N GLU A 139 -18.13 -13.69 -9.73
CA GLU A 139 -17.04 -14.52 -9.21
C GLU A 139 -16.52 -14.06 -7.85
N GLY A 140 -16.86 -12.82 -7.45
CA GLY A 140 -16.41 -12.22 -6.20
C GLY A 140 -14.92 -11.88 -6.22
N THR A 141 -14.40 -11.44 -7.37
CA THR A 141 -12.99 -11.12 -7.57
C THR A 141 -12.80 -9.71 -8.15
N VAL A 142 -11.61 -9.14 -7.98
CA VAL A 142 -11.20 -7.92 -8.66
C VAL A 142 -9.92 -8.19 -9.44
N HIS A 143 -9.93 -7.87 -10.72
CA HIS A 143 -8.75 -7.90 -11.57
C HIS A 143 -8.13 -6.50 -11.61
N VAL A 144 -6.89 -6.36 -11.15
CA VAL A 144 -6.19 -5.07 -11.11
C VAL A 144 -5.17 -4.98 -12.24
N SER A 145 -5.37 -4.07 -13.19
CA SER A 145 -4.44 -3.85 -14.31
C SER A 145 -3.27 -2.95 -13.93
N TRP A 146 -3.51 -1.95 -13.08
CA TRP A 146 -2.50 -0.95 -12.71
C TRP A 146 -2.71 -0.44 -11.28
N VAL A 147 -1.61 -0.01 -10.65
CA VAL A 147 -1.61 0.62 -9.33
C VAL A 147 -0.63 1.79 -9.34
N GLN A 148 -1.01 2.88 -8.65
CA GLN A 148 -0.17 4.05 -8.51
C GLN A 148 1.18 3.71 -7.84
N PRO A 149 2.33 4.04 -8.47
CA PRO A 149 3.64 3.85 -7.86
C PRO A 149 3.77 4.61 -6.53
N ARG A 150 4.41 3.97 -5.55
CA ARG A 150 4.68 4.56 -4.22
C ARG A 150 6.16 4.47 -3.90
N VAL A 151 6.61 5.31 -2.97
CA VAL A 151 7.98 5.22 -2.46
C VAL A 151 8.17 3.90 -1.73
N LEU A 152 9.17 3.14 -2.16
CA LEU A 152 9.46 1.81 -1.66
C LEU A 152 10.49 1.88 -0.53
N GLY A 153 10.28 1.06 0.51
CA GLY A 153 11.30 0.82 1.52
C GLY A 153 12.35 -0.19 1.04
N ILE A 154 13.44 -0.29 1.80
CA ILE A 154 14.53 -1.25 1.54
C ILE A 154 14.03 -2.70 1.40
N PRO A 155 13.09 -3.20 2.25
CA PRO A 155 12.58 -4.56 2.10
C PRO A 155 11.85 -4.78 0.76
N GLN A 156 11.06 -3.81 0.30
CA GLN A 156 10.37 -3.90 -0.99
C GLN A 156 11.35 -3.85 -2.17
N ILE A 157 12.41 -3.02 -2.08
CA ILE A 157 13.47 -2.97 -3.09
C ILE A 157 14.18 -4.33 -3.20
N LYS A 158 14.42 -5.00 -2.06
CA LYS A 158 15.00 -6.34 -2.06
C LYS A 158 14.09 -7.36 -2.75
N SER A 159 12.79 -7.32 -2.49
CA SER A 159 11.82 -8.18 -3.19
C SER A 159 11.83 -7.96 -4.70
N LEU A 160 11.91 -6.70 -5.16
CA LEU A 160 12.03 -6.37 -6.58
C LEU A 160 13.34 -6.90 -7.19
N HIS A 161 14.45 -6.78 -6.47
CA HIS A 161 15.72 -7.36 -6.88
C HIS A 161 15.59 -8.88 -7.08
N ASP A 162 15.04 -9.59 -6.11
CA ASP A 162 14.89 -11.04 -6.15
C ASP A 162 13.96 -11.49 -7.30
N HIS A 163 12.90 -10.72 -7.58
CA HIS A 163 12.03 -10.95 -8.74
C HIS A 163 12.77 -10.73 -10.08
N LEU A 164 13.60 -9.70 -10.17
CA LEU A 164 14.37 -9.41 -11.38
C LEU A 164 15.42 -10.50 -11.63
N ASP A 165 16.09 -10.98 -10.58
CA ASP A 165 17.02 -12.11 -10.65
C ASP A 165 16.33 -13.39 -11.12
N ALA A 166 15.13 -13.69 -10.59
CA ALA A 166 14.34 -14.83 -11.05
C ALA A 166 13.96 -14.70 -12.53
N TRP A 167 13.60 -13.50 -12.99
CA TRP A 167 13.28 -13.25 -14.40
C TRP A 167 14.52 -13.40 -15.30
N VAL A 168 15.68 -12.88 -14.91
CA VAL A 168 16.95 -13.08 -15.62
C VAL A 168 17.28 -14.58 -15.71
N GLY A 169 17.02 -15.34 -14.65
CA GLY A 169 17.12 -16.80 -14.65
C GLY A 169 16.23 -17.45 -15.70
N LYS A 170 14.94 -17.09 -15.75
CA LYS A 170 13.99 -17.59 -16.78
C LYS A 170 14.47 -17.30 -18.20
N VAL A 171 14.99 -16.09 -18.46
CA VAL A 171 15.51 -15.69 -19.78
C VAL A 171 16.75 -16.50 -20.17
N ARG A 172 17.69 -16.76 -19.24
CA ARG A 172 18.87 -17.60 -19.50
C ARG A 172 18.50 -19.05 -19.80
N THR A 173 17.52 -19.60 -19.09
CA THR A 173 17.00 -20.94 -19.38
C THR A 173 16.39 -20.99 -20.77
N ALA A 174 15.55 -20.01 -21.14
CA ALA A 174 14.94 -19.94 -22.46
C ALA A 174 16.00 -19.83 -23.59
N LEU A 175 17.04 -19.01 -23.38
CA LEU A 175 18.17 -18.92 -24.31
C LEU A 175 18.87 -20.28 -24.48
N SER A 176 19.15 -20.98 -23.38
CA SER A 176 19.81 -22.29 -23.41
C SER A 176 18.98 -23.33 -24.16
N THR A 177 17.65 -23.32 -24.01
CA THR A 177 16.74 -24.18 -24.77
C THR A 177 16.78 -23.87 -26.26
N VAL A 178 16.81 -22.58 -26.64
CA VAL A 178 16.91 -22.20 -28.06
C VAL A 178 18.27 -22.66 -28.63
N GLU A 179 19.36 -22.41 -27.92
CA GLU A 179 20.71 -22.83 -28.34
C GLU A 179 20.85 -24.35 -28.48
N SER A 180 20.16 -25.16 -27.68
CA SER A 180 20.19 -26.62 -27.79
C SER A 180 19.38 -27.17 -28.98
N GLU A 181 18.31 -26.49 -29.38
CA GLU A 181 17.44 -26.91 -30.49
C GLU A 181 17.90 -26.36 -31.85
N THR A 182 18.71 -25.30 -31.84
CA THR A 182 19.24 -24.66 -33.06
C THR A 182 20.10 -25.59 -33.93
N PRO A 183 20.94 -26.50 -33.40
CA PRO A 183 21.72 -27.45 -34.20
C PRO A 183 20.85 -28.41 -35.03
N ASP A 184 19.72 -28.87 -34.49
CA ASP A 184 18.81 -29.80 -35.19
C ASP A 184 18.01 -29.10 -36.32
N LEU A 185 17.72 -27.81 -36.16
CA LEU A 185 16.99 -27.00 -37.16
C LEU A 185 17.86 -26.49 -38.31
N ILE A 186 19.16 -26.27 -38.09
CA ILE A 186 20.09 -25.77 -39.13
C ILE A 186 20.78 -26.93 -39.89
N ALA A 187 20.79 -28.14 -39.33
CA ALA A 187 21.38 -29.32 -39.97
C ALA A 187 20.42 -30.10 -40.89
N SER A 188 19.16 -29.65 -41.06
CA SER A 188 18.17 -30.18 -42.02
C SER A 188 18.04 -29.29 -43.25
#